data_AF-A0A1Y2FKS6-F1
#
_entry.id   AF-A0A1Y2FKS6-F1
#
_cell.length_a   1.000
_cell.length_b   1.000
_cell.length_c   1.000
_cell.angle_alpha   90.00
_cell.angle_beta   90.00
_cell.angle_gamma   90.00
#
_symmetry.space_group_name_H-M   'P 1'
#
loop_
_entity.id
_entity.type
_entity.pdbx_description
1 polymer ?
#
loop_
_entity_poly.entity_id
_entity_poly.type
_entity_poly.pdbx_seq_one_letter_code
_entity_poly.pdbx_strand_id
1 'polypeptide(L)'
;MNSKKISKKRKEKKKEIVLYKIIIKGKNIYNVLSISSFSFDISHYEITFSLVHGLKIILVDDILNNDTELLTKKKFIIENNVEFIDTTPTRFKLFMENANFYTEVLPIIKVVMFLGEELPIELCRSIHKYSKCRIYNGY
;
A
#
# COMPACT_ATOMS: atom_id res chain seq x y z
N MET A 1 -50.87 -15.58 -4.29
CA MET A 1 -49.93 -14.57 -4.84
C MET A 1 -48.98 -14.09 -3.73
N ASN A 2 -47.66 -14.17 -3.94
CA ASN A 2 -46.61 -13.36 -3.29
C ASN A 2 -46.18 -13.49 -1.79
N SER A 3 -46.09 -14.69 -1.19
CA SER A 3 -45.26 -14.85 0.04
C SER A 3 -43.81 -15.32 -0.25
N LYS A 4 -43.59 -16.09 -1.33
CA LYS A 4 -42.24 -16.60 -1.72
C LYS A 4 -41.35 -15.61 -2.49
N LYS A 5 -41.89 -14.47 -2.94
CA LYS A 5 -41.10 -13.42 -3.63
C LYS A 5 -40.46 -12.42 -2.66
N ILE A 6 -40.94 -12.33 -1.42
CA ILE A 6 -40.42 -11.38 -0.42
C ILE A 6 -39.17 -11.96 0.29
N SER A 7 -39.06 -13.29 0.43
CA SER A 7 -37.85 -13.90 1.02
C SER A 7 -36.63 -13.95 0.08
N LYS A 8 -36.83 -13.79 -1.24
CA LYS A 8 -35.74 -13.77 -2.23
C LYS A 8 -35.06 -12.40 -2.40
N LYS A 9 -35.64 -11.32 -1.88
CA LYS A 9 -35.07 -9.95 -1.95
C LYS A 9 -34.34 -9.49 -0.68
N ARG A 10 -34.39 -10.28 0.41
CA ARG A 10 -33.70 -10.03 1.70
C ARG A 10 -32.42 -10.85 1.90
N LYS A 11 -31.82 -11.34 0.82
CA LYS A 11 -30.37 -11.62 0.81
C LYS A 11 -29.69 -10.42 0.17
N GLU A 12 -29.63 -9.30 0.90
CA GLU A 12 -28.57 -8.32 0.64
C GLU A 12 -27.27 -9.12 0.62
N LYS A 13 -26.61 -9.15 -0.55
CA LYS A 13 -25.27 -9.70 -0.66
C LYS A 13 -24.44 -8.97 0.40
N LYS A 14 -24.13 -9.62 1.53
CA LYS A 14 -23.05 -9.17 2.40
C LYS A 14 -21.87 -8.96 1.47
N LYS A 15 -21.49 -7.71 1.24
CA LYS A 15 -20.29 -7.38 0.48
C LYS A 15 -19.16 -8.02 1.28
N GLU A 16 -18.60 -9.11 0.76
CA GLU A 16 -17.42 -9.71 1.37
C GLU A 16 -16.29 -8.69 1.28
N ILE A 17 -16.07 -7.99 2.39
CA ILE A 17 -14.98 -7.06 2.60
C ILE A 17 -13.75 -7.91 2.88
N VAL A 18 -13.05 -8.30 1.82
CA VAL A 18 -11.77 -9.01 1.91
C VAL A 18 -10.69 -8.05 1.44
N LEU A 19 -9.62 -7.93 2.23
CA LEU A 19 -8.51 -7.01 1.97
C LEU A 19 -7.98 -7.14 0.54
N TYR A 20 -7.76 -8.39 0.09
CA TYR A 20 -7.38 -8.70 -1.28
C TYR A 20 -8.32 -8.07 -2.34
N LYS A 21 -9.64 -8.14 -2.15
CA LYS A 21 -10.59 -7.56 -3.10
C LYS A 21 -10.50 -6.02 -3.13
N ILE A 22 -10.28 -5.39 -1.98
CA ILE A 22 -10.27 -3.94 -1.83
C ILE A 22 -8.95 -3.33 -2.33
N ILE A 23 -7.84 -3.90 -1.91
CA ILE A 23 -6.50 -3.38 -2.15
C ILE A 23 -5.96 -3.92 -3.46
N ILE A 24 -5.88 -5.25 -3.59
CA ILE A 24 -5.16 -5.88 -4.70
C ILE A 24 -6.01 -5.90 -5.96
N LYS A 25 -7.12 -6.65 -5.96
CA LYS A 25 -7.99 -6.77 -7.13
C LYS A 25 -8.64 -5.43 -7.51
N GLY A 26 -9.00 -4.63 -6.51
CA GLY A 26 -9.66 -3.34 -6.72
C GLY A 26 -8.77 -2.26 -7.34
N LYS A 27 -7.45 -2.45 -7.35
CA LYS A 27 -6.46 -1.52 -7.91
C LYS A 27 -5.52 -2.13 -8.94
N ASN A 28 -5.68 -3.42 -9.26
CA ASN A 28 -4.76 -4.17 -10.11
C ASN A 28 -3.32 -3.99 -9.63
N ILE A 29 -3.07 -4.42 -8.38
CA ILE A 29 -1.74 -4.45 -7.78
C ILE A 29 -1.07 -5.77 -8.14
N TYR A 30 0.19 -5.69 -8.53
CA TYR A 30 1.05 -6.82 -8.86
C TYR A 30 2.39 -6.77 -8.14
N ASN A 31 2.91 -5.57 -7.85
CA ASN A 31 4.24 -5.39 -7.26
C ASN A 31 4.16 -4.68 -5.90
N VAL A 32 4.66 -5.34 -4.86
CA VAL A 32 4.68 -4.84 -3.48
C VAL A 32 6.12 -4.55 -3.05
N LEU A 33 6.35 -3.38 -2.50
CA LEU A 33 7.64 -3.05 -1.89
C LEU A 33 7.71 -3.69 -0.49
N SER A 34 8.74 -4.48 -0.25
CA SER A 34 9.06 -4.97 1.08
C SER A 34 10.29 -4.23 1.60
N ILE A 35 10.04 -3.29 2.51
CA ILE A 35 11.03 -2.33 3.03
C ILE A 35 11.17 -2.42 4.55
N SER A 36 10.21 -3.03 5.22
CA SER A 36 10.26 -3.22 6.67
C SER A 36 11.41 -4.18 7.02
N SER A 37 12.19 -3.85 8.04
CA SER A 37 13.22 -4.78 8.54
C SER A 37 12.57 -6.08 9.00
N PHE A 38 13.24 -7.21 8.78
CA PHE A 38 12.76 -8.54 9.16
C PHE A 38 12.52 -8.73 10.67
N SER A 39 12.96 -7.78 11.49
CA SER A 39 12.68 -7.78 12.94
C SER A 39 11.30 -7.19 13.29
N PHE A 40 10.58 -6.58 12.34
CA PHE A 40 9.23 -6.06 12.53
C PHE A 40 8.18 -6.98 11.89
N ASP A 41 7.03 -7.10 12.53
CA ASP A 41 5.91 -7.95 12.05
C ASP A 41 5.37 -7.52 10.68
N ILE A 42 5.46 -6.24 10.32
CA ILE A 42 5.09 -5.71 9.00
C ILE A 42 5.79 -6.49 7.88
N SER A 43 7.07 -6.86 8.03
CA SER A 43 7.77 -7.61 6.98
C SER A 43 7.17 -9.01 6.75
N HIS A 44 6.68 -9.64 7.82
CA HIS A 44 5.99 -10.93 7.71
C HIS A 44 4.69 -10.77 6.92
N TYR A 45 3.94 -9.70 7.17
CA TYR A 45 2.75 -9.38 6.39
C TYR A 45 3.08 -9.09 4.93
N GLU A 46 4.04 -8.21 4.64
CA GLU A 46 4.47 -7.87 3.26
C GLU A 46 4.78 -9.14 2.45
N ILE A 47 5.56 -10.06 3.02
CA ILE A 47 5.97 -11.30 2.36
C ILE A 47 4.80 -12.29 2.25
N THR A 48 4.20 -12.67 3.37
CA THR A 48 3.19 -13.73 3.39
C THR A 48 1.94 -13.33 2.62
N PHE A 49 1.50 -12.06 2.74
CA PHE A 49 0.36 -11.54 1.97
C PHE A 49 0.65 -11.56 0.48
N SER A 50 1.85 -11.18 0.06
CA SER A 50 2.24 -11.20 -1.35
C SER A 50 2.29 -12.63 -1.91
N LEU A 51 2.90 -13.57 -1.18
CA LEU A 51 3.00 -14.97 -1.61
C LEU A 51 1.62 -15.63 -1.76
N VAL A 52 0.73 -15.46 -0.78
CA VAL A 52 -0.62 -16.05 -0.79
C VAL A 52 -1.46 -15.55 -1.97
N HIS A 53 -1.21 -14.33 -2.44
CA HIS A 53 -1.97 -13.71 -3.52
C HIS A 53 -1.22 -13.66 -4.87
N GLY A 54 -0.04 -14.28 -4.97
CA GLY A 54 0.75 -14.35 -6.20
C GLY A 54 1.31 -13.01 -6.67
N LEU A 55 1.65 -12.11 -5.74
CA LEU A 55 2.26 -10.81 -6.03
C LEU A 55 3.78 -10.93 -6.13
N LYS A 56 4.39 -10.04 -6.93
CA LYS A 56 5.84 -9.87 -6.96
C LYS A 56 6.29 -9.04 -5.76
N ILE A 57 7.24 -9.59 -5.00
CA ILE A 57 7.86 -8.91 -3.86
C ILE A 57 9.13 -8.22 -4.34
N ILE A 58 9.24 -6.92 -4.09
CA ILE A 58 10.44 -6.12 -4.35
C ILE A 58 11.17 -5.92 -3.03
N LEU A 59 12.19 -6.73 -2.79
CA LEU A 59 13.00 -6.67 -1.57
C LEU A 59 14.01 -5.51 -1.64
N VAL A 60 14.14 -4.79 -0.53
CA VAL A 60 15.11 -3.71 -0.36
C VAL A 60 16.24 -4.20 0.55
N ASP A 61 17.50 -4.00 0.14
CA ASP A 61 18.65 -4.30 0.99
C ASP A 61 18.85 -3.25 2.09
N ASP A 62 19.67 -3.54 3.10
CA ASP A 62 19.88 -2.63 4.24
C ASP A 62 20.48 -1.27 3.84
N ILE A 63 21.23 -1.21 2.74
CA ILE A 63 21.85 0.04 2.26
C ILE A 63 20.75 0.96 1.74
N LEU A 64 19.92 0.46 0.83
CA LEU A 64 18.77 1.17 0.30
C LEU A 64 17.74 1.46 1.40
N ASN A 65 17.57 0.54 2.35
CA ASN A 65 16.61 0.70 3.45
C ASN A 65 16.97 1.88 4.35
N ASN A 66 18.26 2.15 4.58
CA ASN A 66 18.73 3.25 5.42
C ASN A 66 18.94 4.57 4.64
N ASP A 67 18.93 4.52 3.30
CA ASP A 67 19.12 5.69 2.45
C ASP A 67 17.90 5.92 1.55
N THR A 68 16.96 6.71 2.06
CA THR A 68 15.71 7.09 1.37
C THR A 68 15.97 7.87 0.09
N GLU A 69 17.11 8.55 0.00
CA GLU A 69 17.54 9.27 -1.18
C GLU A 69 18.06 8.31 -2.25
N LEU A 70 18.78 7.24 -1.90
CA LEU A 70 19.16 6.19 -2.85
C LEU A 70 17.95 5.43 -3.40
N LEU A 71 16.95 5.12 -2.57
CA LEU A 71 15.69 4.48 -3.00
C LEU A 71 14.98 5.27 -4.11
N THR A 72 15.07 6.59 -4.05
CA THR A 72 14.39 7.52 -4.96
C THR A 72 15.26 7.93 -6.14
N LYS A 73 16.53 8.31 -5.92
CA LYS A 73 17.48 8.70 -6.96
C LYS A 73 17.83 7.56 -7.92
N LYS A 74 17.96 6.33 -7.42
CA LYS A 74 18.27 5.17 -8.28
C LYS A 74 17.08 4.66 -9.09
N LYS A 75 15.92 5.33 -9.01
CA LYS A 75 14.67 4.91 -9.68
C LYS A 75 14.28 3.47 -9.35
N PHE A 76 14.78 2.88 -8.27
CA PHE A 76 14.57 1.47 -7.92
C PHE A 76 13.08 1.13 -7.83
N ILE A 77 12.30 2.01 -7.21
CA ILE A 77 10.84 1.87 -7.07
C ILE A 77 10.13 1.96 -8.43
N ILE A 78 10.61 2.83 -9.32
CA ILE A 78 10.07 3.06 -10.66
C ILE A 78 10.41 1.89 -11.60
N GLU A 79 11.67 1.45 -11.63
CA GLU A 79 12.16 0.35 -12.46
C GLU A 79 11.48 -0.98 -12.12
N ASN A 80 11.16 -1.18 -10.84
CA ASN A 80 10.42 -2.35 -10.39
C ASN A 80 8.89 -2.20 -10.47
N ASN A 81 8.40 -1.04 -10.93
CA ASN A 81 6.98 -0.69 -11.01
C ASN A 81 6.25 -1.00 -9.70
N VAL A 82 6.77 -0.53 -8.57
CA VAL A 82 6.11 -0.71 -7.27
C VAL A 82 4.77 0.01 -7.27
N GLU A 83 3.73 -0.69 -6.83
CA GLU A 83 2.35 -0.17 -6.83
C GLU A 83 1.77 -0.07 -5.43
N PHE A 84 2.33 -0.84 -4.48
CA PHE A 84 1.86 -0.94 -3.11
C PHE A 84 3.02 -0.80 -2.13
N ILE A 85 2.86 0.13 -1.19
CA ILE A 85 3.81 0.38 -0.11
C ILE A 85 3.06 0.26 1.21
N ASP A 86 3.56 -0.60 2.09
CA ASP A 86 3.15 -0.71 3.48
C ASP A 86 4.29 -0.18 4.34
N THR A 87 4.02 0.81 5.20
CA THR A 87 5.04 1.40 6.06
C THR A 87 4.43 2.21 7.20
N THR A 88 5.26 2.81 8.04
CA THR A 88 4.77 3.68 9.11
C THR A 88 4.66 5.14 8.62
N PRO A 89 3.73 5.94 9.17
CA PRO A 89 3.62 7.37 8.89
C PRO A 89 4.95 8.13 9.04
N THR A 90 5.73 7.87 10.08
CA THR A 90 7.03 8.51 10.31
C THR A 90 8.00 8.22 9.18
N ARG A 91 8.11 6.96 8.76
CA ARG A 91 9.00 6.57 7.67
C ARG A 91 8.58 7.17 6.33
N PHE A 92 7.27 7.25 6.08
CA PHE A 92 6.78 7.85 4.84
C PHE A 92 6.99 9.36 4.78
N LYS A 93 6.93 10.07 5.92
CA LYS A 93 7.30 11.49 5.99
C LYS A 93 8.75 11.71 5.53
N LEU A 94 9.68 10.84 5.93
CA LEU A 94 11.07 10.89 5.46
C LEU A 94 11.17 10.73 3.94
N PHE A 95 10.35 9.88 3.31
CA PHE A 95 10.30 9.82 1.85
C PHE A 95 9.81 11.12 1.22
N MET A 96 8.81 11.76 1.85
CA MET A 96 8.23 13.03 1.38
C MET A 96 9.15 14.24 1.51
N GLU A 97 10.27 14.14 2.25
CA GLU A 97 11.32 15.16 2.28
C GLU A 97 12.12 15.21 0.97
N ASN A 98 12.09 14.12 0.18
CA ASN A 98 12.78 14.03 -1.09
C ASN A 98 11.88 14.49 -2.25
N ALA A 99 12.34 15.50 -3.00
CA ALA A 99 11.61 16.03 -4.14
C ALA A 99 11.28 14.97 -5.20
N ASN A 100 12.24 14.12 -5.53
CA ASN A 100 12.08 13.08 -6.55
C ASN A 100 11.08 12.02 -6.11
N PHE A 101 10.93 11.77 -4.81
CA PHE A 101 9.90 10.85 -4.32
C PHE A 101 8.51 11.37 -4.68
N TYR A 102 8.15 12.59 -4.28
CA TYR A 102 6.79 13.07 -4.51
C TYR A 102 6.54 13.49 -5.97
N THR A 103 7.56 13.84 -6.75
CA THR A 103 7.38 14.21 -8.17
C THR A 103 7.42 13.03 -9.14
N GLU A 104 8.22 11.98 -8.88
CA GLU A 104 8.42 10.86 -9.82
C GLU A 104 7.88 9.53 -9.29
N VAL A 105 8.09 9.23 -8.01
CA VAL A 105 7.71 7.93 -7.43
C VAL A 105 6.24 7.90 -7.03
N LEU A 106 5.79 8.87 -6.23
CA LEU A 106 4.44 8.89 -5.67
C LEU A 106 3.31 8.87 -6.72
N PRO A 107 3.45 9.46 -7.92
CA PRO A 107 2.45 9.34 -8.98
C PRO A 107 2.19 7.92 -9.49
N ILE A 108 3.17 7.01 -9.42
CA ILE A 108 2.99 5.62 -9.87
C ILE A 108 2.45 4.69 -8.77
N ILE A 109 2.58 5.09 -7.50
CA ILE A 109 2.05 4.33 -6.37
C ILE A 109 0.52 4.32 -6.40
N LYS A 110 -0.08 3.14 -6.35
CA LYS A 110 -1.53 2.96 -6.41
C LYS A 110 -2.16 2.91 -5.02
N VAL A 111 -1.46 2.31 -4.06
CA VAL A 111 -1.92 2.15 -2.67
C VAL A 111 -0.76 2.39 -1.70
N VAL A 112 -1.08 3.08 -0.59
CA VAL A 112 -0.24 3.15 0.60
C VAL A 112 -1.05 2.67 1.80
N MET A 113 -0.54 1.73 2.59
CA MET A 113 -1.08 1.41 3.91
C MET A 113 -0.13 1.93 4.98
N PHE A 114 -0.71 2.60 5.96
CA PHE A 114 0.01 3.05 7.15
C PHE A 114 -0.32 2.17 8.34
N LEU A 115 0.71 1.70 9.04
CA LEU A 115 0.58 0.86 10.24
C LEU A 115 1.51 1.34 11.36
N GLY A 116 1.30 0.84 12.58
CA GLY A 116 2.23 0.96 13.71
C GLY A 116 2.27 2.31 14.43
N GLU A 117 1.75 3.39 13.83
CA GLU A 117 1.71 4.73 14.41
C GLU A 117 0.39 5.44 14.06
N GLU A 118 0.09 6.53 14.76
CA GLU A 118 -1.02 7.41 14.38
C GLU A 118 -0.80 7.98 12.97
N LEU A 119 -1.81 7.88 12.11
CA LEU A 119 -1.82 8.47 10.77
C LEU A 119 -2.35 9.91 10.81
N PRO A 120 -1.51 10.95 10.66
CA PRO A 120 -1.98 12.33 10.68
C PRO A 120 -2.68 12.67 9.37
N ILE A 121 -3.83 13.35 9.44
CA ILE A 121 -4.59 13.73 8.25
C ILE A 121 -3.81 14.68 7.31
N GLU A 122 -2.89 15.46 7.87
CA GLU A 122 -1.98 16.36 7.13
C GLU A 122 -1.03 15.58 6.22
N LEU A 123 -0.60 14.37 6.62
CA LEU A 123 0.21 13.50 5.78
C LEU A 123 -0.61 13.04 4.56
N CYS A 124 -1.85 12.60 4.78
CA CYS A 124 -2.76 12.22 3.70
C CYS A 124 -2.99 13.38 2.70
N ARG A 125 -3.26 14.58 3.23
CA ARG A 125 -3.42 15.79 2.41
C ARG A 125 -2.15 16.09 1.60
N SER A 126 -0.98 15.95 2.21
CA SER A 126 0.30 16.19 1.54
C SER A 126 0.56 15.18 0.41
N ILE A 127 0.26 13.89 0.63
CA ILE A 127 0.34 12.85 -0.40
C ILE A 127 -0.60 13.16 -1.57
N HIS A 128 -1.84 13.57 -1.26
CA HIS A 128 -2.86 13.86 -2.28
C HIS A 128 -2.62 15.14 -3.09
N LYS A 129 -1.63 15.96 -2.74
CA LYS A 129 -1.15 17.03 -3.62
C LYS A 129 -0.45 16.47 -4.88
N TYR A 130 0.13 15.28 -4.78
CA TYR A 130 1.00 14.72 -5.82
C TYR A 130 0.50 13.40 -6.42
N SER A 131 -0.42 12.70 -5.73
CA SER A 131 -0.94 11.41 -6.19
C SER A 131 -2.40 11.20 -5.83
N LYS A 132 -3.08 10.33 -6.61
CA LYS A 132 -4.44 9.85 -6.30
C LYS A 132 -4.42 8.44 -5.70
N CYS A 133 -3.29 8.03 -5.12
CA CYS A 133 -3.17 6.74 -4.46
C CYS A 133 -4.24 6.58 -3.37
N ARG A 134 -4.70 5.35 -3.16
CA ARG A 134 -5.56 5.07 -2.00
C ARG A 134 -4.67 4.97 -0.77
N ILE A 135 -5.12 5.63 0.29
CA ILE A 135 -4.48 5.60 1.59
C ILE A 135 -5.38 4.79 2.51
N TYR A 136 -4.81 3.81 3.21
CA TYR A 136 -5.49 3.05 4.25
C TYR A 136 -4.75 3.21 5.57
N ASN A 137 -5.51 3.36 6.65
CA ASN A 137 -4.98 3.26 8.01
C ASN A 137 -5.21 1.82 8.50
N GLY A 138 -4.12 1.09 8.76
CA GLY A 138 -4.13 -0.30 9.22
C GLY A 138 -4.03 -0.36 10.74
N TYR A 139 -5.18 -0.30 11.41
CA TYR A 139 -5.35 -0.53 12.85
C TYR A 139 -6.62 -1.38 13.08
#